data_AF-A0A7Y4S1X5-F1
#
_entry.id   AF-A0A7Y4S1X5-F1
#
_cell.length_a   1.000
_cell.length_b   1.000
_cell.length_c   1.000
_cell.angle_alpha   90.00
_cell.angle_beta   90.00
_cell.angle_gamma   90.00
#
_symmetry.space_group_name_H-M   'P 1'
#
loop_
_entity.id
_entity.type
_entity.pdbx_description
1 polymer ?
#
loop_
_entity_poly.entity_id
_entity_poly.type
_entity_poly.pdbx_seq_one_letter_code
_entity_poly.pdbx_strand_id
1 'polypeptide(L)'
;MQQGDTAVLHTEKGTVKAKFVVLADNMYLPEISPKLAPRLNKRIMPVGTYIIGTEPINPTLASTLIPNNAAVCDTNFVLDYFRFSADKRMIYGGRVSYSAMTPFNLTGKMQARMIETFPQLKNVKVEYTWGGFVDITLSRAPDFGRVANNVYYLQGFSGHGVALTGLAGKLVAEAIAGQSQRLDVFASIKHHDFQGGKWLRTPALVLGMAWYQLRDALSY
;
A
#
# COMPACT_ATOMS: atom_id res chain seq x y z
N MET A 1 -24.47 -5.67 -4.46
CA MET A 1 -24.67 -5.15 -5.84
C MET A 1 -25.39 -6.20 -6.65
N GLN A 2 -26.37 -5.78 -7.43
CA GLN A 2 -26.96 -6.60 -8.49
C GLN A 2 -26.27 -6.21 -9.80
N GLN A 3 -25.72 -7.20 -10.51
CA GLN A 3 -25.03 -6.99 -11.79
C GLN A 3 -26.02 -7.11 -12.96
N GLY A 4 -25.76 -6.37 -14.03
CA GLY A 4 -26.55 -6.31 -15.26
C GLY A 4 -26.10 -5.11 -16.11
N ASP A 5 -26.78 -4.85 -17.22
CA ASP A 5 -26.48 -3.69 -18.09
C ASP A 5 -26.53 -2.36 -17.34
N THR A 6 -27.36 -2.29 -16.30
CA THR A 6 -27.33 -1.27 -15.26
C THR A 6 -27.06 -1.93 -13.92
N ALA A 7 -25.96 -1.58 -13.28
CA ALA A 7 -25.63 -2.05 -11.94
C ALA A 7 -26.51 -1.34 -10.90
N VAL A 8 -26.94 -2.10 -9.88
CA VAL A 8 -27.73 -1.57 -8.76
C VAL A 8 -26.96 -1.76 -7.45
N LEU A 9 -26.64 -0.65 -6.80
CA LEU A 9 -25.96 -0.58 -5.52
C LEU A 9 -26.98 -0.23 -4.43
N HIS A 10 -26.92 -0.97 -3.33
CA HIS A 10 -27.78 -0.77 -2.17
C HIS A 10 -26.91 -0.22 -1.05
N THR A 11 -27.37 0.88 -0.45
CA THR A 11 -26.76 1.53 0.70
C THR A 11 -27.77 1.55 1.85
N GLU A 12 -27.33 1.86 3.06
CA GLU A 12 -28.23 2.03 4.22
C GLU A 12 -29.30 3.10 3.98
N LYS A 13 -29.03 4.07 3.10
CA LYS A 13 -29.91 5.23 2.83
C LYS A 13 -30.69 5.11 1.53
N GLY A 14 -30.61 3.98 0.84
CA GLY A 14 -31.34 3.73 -0.40
C GLY A 14 -30.47 3.18 -1.52
N THR A 15 -30.94 3.36 -2.76
CA THR A 15 -30.45 2.60 -3.91
C THR A 15 -29.92 3.52 -5.01
N VAL A 16 -28.75 3.18 -5.55
CA VAL A 16 -28.12 3.87 -6.68
C VAL A 16 -28.11 2.94 -7.89
N LYS A 17 -28.59 3.44 -9.03
CA LYS A 17 -28.49 2.77 -10.33
C LYS A 17 -27.40 3.44 -11.16
N ALA A 18 -26.49 2.67 -11.73
CA ALA A 18 -25.39 3.21 -12.52
C ALA A 18 -25.11 2.36 -13.75
N LYS A 19 -24.80 3.02 -14.88
CA LYS A 19 -24.34 2.32 -16.10
C LYS A 19 -22.97 1.69 -15.91
N PHE A 20 -22.11 2.33 -15.12
CA PHE A 20 -20.76 1.86 -14.80
C PHE A 20 -20.49 2.02 -13.30
N VAL A 21 -19.71 1.10 -12.74
CA VAL A 21 -19.26 1.11 -11.34
C VAL A 21 -17.75 0.95 -11.30
N VAL A 22 -17.08 1.72 -10.45
CA VAL A 22 -15.65 1.58 -10.17
C VAL A 22 -15.47 1.30 -8.68
N LEU A 23 -14.95 0.13 -8.34
CA LEU A 23 -14.61 -0.26 -6.98
C LEU A 23 -13.19 0.23 -6.67
N ALA A 24 -13.08 1.28 -5.86
CA ALA A 24 -11.81 1.94 -5.54
C ALA A 24 -11.51 1.96 -4.03
N ASP A 25 -12.05 0.99 -3.29
CA ASP A 25 -11.95 0.95 -1.83
C ASP A 25 -10.68 0.23 -1.32
N ASN A 26 -9.81 -0.26 -2.22
CA ASN A 26 -8.56 -0.94 -1.87
C ASN A 26 -8.81 -2.04 -0.79
N MET A 27 -8.00 -2.08 0.27
CA MET A 27 -8.07 -3.04 1.36
C MET A 27 -9.32 -2.89 2.25
N TYR A 28 -10.10 -1.80 2.08
CA TYR A 28 -11.38 -1.64 2.77
C TYR A 28 -12.51 -2.41 2.08
N LEU A 29 -12.41 -2.73 0.78
CA LEU A 29 -13.46 -3.49 0.07
C LEU A 29 -13.79 -4.83 0.77
N PRO A 30 -12.80 -5.66 1.16
CA PRO A 30 -13.03 -6.92 1.86
C PRO A 30 -13.47 -6.76 3.32
N GLU A 31 -13.34 -5.57 3.89
CA GLU A 31 -13.69 -5.25 5.28
C GLU A 31 -15.12 -4.71 5.37
N ILE A 32 -15.42 -3.66 4.61
CA ILE A 32 -16.67 -2.91 4.68
C ILE A 32 -17.75 -3.56 3.82
N SER A 33 -17.37 -4.06 2.64
CA SER A 33 -18.32 -4.57 1.64
C SER A 33 -17.87 -5.90 1.02
N PRO A 34 -17.59 -6.95 1.83
CA PRO A 34 -17.00 -8.19 1.34
C PRO A 34 -17.85 -8.93 0.31
N LYS A 35 -19.17 -8.69 0.30
CA LYS A 35 -20.12 -9.28 -0.66
C LYS A 35 -20.15 -8.56 -2.01
N LEU A 36 -19.52 -7.40 -2.13
CA LEU A 36 -19.58 -6.56 -3.33
C LEU A 36 -18.78 -7.17 -4.49
N ALA A 37 -17.58 -7.69 -4.20
CA ALA A 37 -16.76 -8.44 -5.14
C ALA A 37 -15.92 -9.52 -4.43
N PRO A 38 -16.53 -10.65 -3.99
CA PRO A 38 -15.87 -11.65 -3.15
C PRO A 38 -14.58 -12.25 -3.73
N ARG A 39 -14.46 -12.27 -5.07
CA ARG A 39 -13.27 -12.76 -5.79
C ARG A 39 -12.05 -11.86 -5.56
N LEU A 40 -12.25 -10.54 -5.45
CA LEU A 40 -11.15 -9.58 -5.25
C LEU A 40 -10.54 -9.68 -3.86
N ASN A 41 -11.37 -10.00 -2.86
CA ASN A 41 -10.95 -10.16 -1.46
C ASN A 41 -9.83 -11.18 -1.26
N LYS A 42 -9.62 -12.10 -2.20
CA LYS A 42 -8.59 -13.13 -2.10
C LYS A 42 -7.26 -12.77 -2.73
N ARG A 43 -7.21 -11.72 -3.54
CA ARG A 43 -6.01 -11.31 -4.30
C ARG A 43 -5.14 -10.31 -3.57
N ILE A 44 -5.71 -9.65 -2.57
CA ILE A 44 -5.03 -8.66 -1.76
C ILE A 44 -4.98 -9.05 -0.30
N MET A 45 -3.97 -8.53 0.39
CA MET A 45 -3.83 -8.63 1.84
C MET A 45 -3.49 -7.25 2.43
N PRO A 46 -4.15 -6.83 3.52
CA PRO A 46 -3.86 -5.57 4.19
C PRO A 46 -2.53 -5.64 4.94
N VAL A 47 -1.78 -4.53 4.88
CA VAL A 47 -0.44 -4.42 5.41
C VAL A 47 -0.25 -3.05 6.03
N GLY A 48 0.19 -3.01 7.28
CA GLY A 48 0.44 -1.76 8.00
C GLY A 48 1.76 -1.12 7.56
N THR A 49 1.67 0.14 7.13
CA THR A 49 2.81 0.98 6.77
C THR A 49 2.82 2.19 7.70
N TYR A 50 4.00 2.57 8.20
CA TYR A 50 4.15 3.64 9.18
C TYR A 50 5.30 4.55 8.81
N ILE A 51 5.15 5.81 9.20
CA ILE A 51 6.12 6.87 8.93
C ILE A 51 6.26 7.72 10.18
N ILE A 52 7.48 8.18 10.43
CA ILE A 52 7.76 9.24 11.40
C ILE A 52 8.26 10.50 10.70
N GLY A 53 7.97 11.64 11.32
CA GLY A 53 8.50 12.95 10.94
C GLY A 53 9.23 13.57 12.13
N THR A 54 10.49 13.95 11.93
CA THR A 54 11.27 14.65 12.96
C THR A 54 10.87 16.12 13.08
N GLU A 55 11.39 16.80 14.09
CA GLU A 55 11.56 18.26 14.06
C GLU A 55 12.45 18.69 12.87
N PRO A 56 12.41 19.96 12.43
CA PRO A 56 13.30 20.47 11.39
C PRO A 56 14.78 20.25 11.77
N ILE A 57 15.53 19.60 10.88
CA ILE A 57 16.94 19.32 11.09
C ILE A 57 17.77 20.50 10.58
N ASN A 58 18.84 20.84 11.31
CA ASN A 58 19.79 21.86 10.91
C ASN A 58 20.23 21.63 9.45
N PRO A 59 20.15 22.64 8.56
CA PRO A 59 20.45 22.46 7.13
C PRO A 59 21.85 21.90 6.85
N THR A 60 22.85 22.27 7.65
CA THR A 60 24.21 21.75 7.54
C THR A 60 24.23 20.26 7.81
N LEU A 61 23.61 19.81 8.91
CA LEU A 61 23.49 18.38 9.21
C LEU A 61 22.68 17.66 8.11
N ALA A 62 21.53 18.20 7.70
CA ALA A 62 20.71 17.60 6.65
C ALA A 62 21.49 17.37 5.34
N SER A 63 22.34 18.33 4.96
CA SER A 63 23.21 18.23 3.78
C SER A 63 24.27 17.13 3.86
N THR A 64 24.65 16.70 5.07
CA THR A 64 25.55 15.53 5.24
C THR A 64 24.83 14.20 5.18
N LEU A 65 23.51 14.18 5.46
CA LEU A 65 22.72 12.95 5.48
C LEU A 65 22.22 12.57 4.09
N ILE A 66 21.66 13.54 3.35
CA ILE A 66 21.22 13.35 1.97
C ILE A 66 21.64 14.59 1.15
N PRO A 67 22.89 14.62 0.65
CA PRO A 67 23.46 15.82 0.03
C PRO A 67 22.66 16.39 -1.15
N ASN A 68 22.08 15.51 -1.97
CA ASN A 68 21.30 15.88 -3.14
C ASN A 68 19.79 16.01 -2.84
N ASN A 69 19.37 15.86 -1.58
CA ASN A 69 17.96 15.91 -1.16
C ASN A 69 17.05 14.91 -1.91
N ALA A 70 17.61 13.80 -2.40
CA ALA A 70 16.85 12.74 -3.07
C ALA A 70 15.93 11.97 -2.10
N ALA A 71 14.94 11.30 -2.65
CA ALA A 71 14.26 10.22 -1.95
C ALA A 71 15.13 8.96 -2.03
N VAL A 72 15.30 8.28 -0.90
CA VAL A 72 16.13 7.09 -0.78
C VAL A 72 15.25 5.92 -0.34
N CYS A 73 15.51 4.74 -0.90
CA CYS A 73 15.02 3.47 -0.38
C CYS A 73 16.17 2.47 -0.36
N ASP A 74 16.19 1.57 0.62
CA ASP A 74 17.15 0.48 0.64
C ASP A 74 16.73 -0.66 -0.32
N THR A 75 17.55 -1.71 -0.35
CA THR A 75 17.29 -2.93 -1.15
C THR A 75 16.76 -4.10 -0.30
N ASN A 76 16.39 -3.86 0.96
CA ASN A 76 15.90 -4.90 1.87
C ASN A 76 14.49 -5.34 1.45
N PHE A 77 14.09 -6.55 1.84
CA PHE A 77 12.73 -7.01 1.55
C PHE A 77 11.68 -6.19 2.32
N VAL A 78 11.99 -5.84 3.57
CA VAL A 78 11.24 -4.85 4.36
C VAL A 78 11.97 -3.53 4.23
N LEU A 79 11.62 -2.80 3.19
CA LEU A 79 12.37 -1.60 2.83
C LEU A 79 12.21 -0.47 3.83
N ASP A 80 13.33 0.16 4.15
CA ASP A 80 13.36 1.50 4.73
C ASP A 80 13.44 2.53 3.59
N TYR A 81 12.67 3.62 3.71
CA TYR A 81 12.59 4.68 2.73
C TYR A 81 12.44 6.03 3.41
N PHE A 82 13.20 7.02 2.95
CA PHE A 82 13.26 8.29 3.63
C PHE A 82 13.62 9.44 2.70
N ARG A 83 13.22 10.64 3.11
CA ARG A 83 13.53 11.91 2.43
C ARG A 83 13.38 13.07 3.39
N PHE A 84 13.94 14.21 3.03
CA PHE A 84 13.59 15.46 3.69
C PHE A 84 12.27 16.03 3.16
N SER A 85 11.47 16.63 4.05
CA SER A 85 10.39 17.55 3.70
C SER A 85 10.95 18.90 3.22
N ALA A 86 10.07 19.78 2.74
CA ALA A 86 10.45 21.12 2.29
C ALA A 86 11.09 21.96 3.41
N ASP A 87 10.63 21.79 4.65
CA ASP A 87 11.12 22.45 5.86
C ASP A 87 12.20 21.64 6.61
N LYS A 88 12.86 20.69 5.93
CA LYS A 88 14.02 19.91 6.43
C LYS A 88 13.73 18.99 7.61
N ARG A 89 12.54 18.44 7.70
CA ARG A 89 12.25 17.30 8.59
C ARG A 89 12.65 16.01 7.90
N MET A 90 13.26 15.08 8.63
CA MET A 90 13.44 13.72 8.13
C MET A 90 12.09 13.02 8.17
N ILE A 91 11.59 12.65 6.99
CA ILE A 91 10.43 11.79 6.83
C ILE A 91 10.96 10.38 6.63
N TYR A 92 10.77 9.52 7.63
CA TYR A 92 11.33 8.17 7.66
C TYR A 92 10.20 7.14 7.69
N GLY A 93 10.07 6.41 6.59
CA GLY A 93 9.28 5.21 6.48
C GLY A 93 10.17 4.00 6.68
N GLY A 94 9.71 3.07 7.47
CA GLY A 94 10.47 1.88 7.80
C GLY A 94 9.55 0.88 8.47
N ARG A 95 9.95 -0.38 8.42
CA ARG A 95 9.22 -1.51 9.03
C ARG A 95 7.75 -1.60 8.62
N VAL A 96 7.46 -2.59 7.81
CA VAL A 96 6.10 -2.95 7.47
C VAL A 96 5.55 -3.90 8.56
N SER A 97 4.46 -3.51 9.24
CA SER A 97 3.76 -4.42 10.17
C SER A 97 2.71 -5.17 9.38
N TYR A 98 3.02 -6.41 9.03
CA TYR A 98 2.07 -7.25 8.31
C TYR A 98 1.16 -8.08 9.23
N SER A 99 1.01 -7.68 10.50
CA SER A 99 0.03 -8.27 11.42
C SER A 99 -1.36 -7.63 11.34
N ALA A 100 -1.60 -6.74 10.37
CA ALA A 100 -2.77 -5.85 10.32
C ALA A 100 -2.98 -5.04 11.63
N MET A 101 -1.94 -4.93 12.47
CA MET A 101 -1.97 -4.23 13.75
C MET A 101 -0.81 -3.25 13.86
N THR A 102 -1.09 -2.10 14.48
CA THR A 102 -0.07 -1.12 14.84
C THR A 102 0.81 -1.66 15.96
N PRO A 103 2.14 -1.68 15.80
CA PRO A 103 3.04 -2.13 16.85
C PRO A 103 2.93 -1.27 18.12
N PHE A 104 3.01 -1.92 19.29
CA PHE A 104 3.21 -1.19 20.55
C PHE A 104 4.51 -0.37 20.48
N ASN A 105 4.46 0.87 21.00
CA ASN A 105 5.53 1.88 20.92
C ASN A 105 6.05 2.09 19.49
N LEU A 106 5.14 2.32 18.53
CA LEU A 106 5.47 2.55 17.13
C LEU A 106 6.55 3.65 16.96
N THR A 107 6.34 4.81 17.58
CA THR A 107 7.27 5.95 17.51
C THR A 107 8.68 5.55 17.92
N GLY A 108 8.84 4.92 19.09
CA GLY A 108 10.16 4.53 19.60
C GLY A 108 10.85 3.48 18.71
N LYS A 109 10.09 2.53 18.16
CA LYS A 109 10.64 1.52 17.23
C LYS A 109 11.08 2.13 15.90
N MET A 110 10.29 3.04 15.35
CA MET A 110 10.62 3.76 14.12
C MET A 110 11.83 4.67 14.33
N GLN A 111 11.90 5.36 15.48
CA GLN A 111 13.02 6.21 15.84
C GLN A 111 14.31 5.39 16.01
N ALA A 112 14.26 4.25 16.70
CA ALA A 112 15.41 3.37 16.83
C ALA A 112 15.94 2.93 15.46
N ARG A 113 15.05 2.57 14.53
CA ARG A 113 15.42 2.20 13.17
C ARG A 113 16.03 3.35 12.38
N MET A 114 15.45 4.55 12.47
CA MET A 114 16.04 5.75 11.87
C MET A 114 17.45 6.02 12.40
N ILE A 115 17.70 5.76 13.69
CA ILE A 115 19.03 5.93 14.32
C ILE A 115 20.02 4.87 13.85
N GLU A 116 19.57 3.65 13.53
CA GLU A 116 20.43 2.63 12.90
C GLU A 116 20.95 3.11 11.53
N THR A 117 20.10 3.76 10.73
CA THR A 117 20.48 4.33 9.43
C THR A 117 21.27 5.63 9.56
N PHE A 118 20.85 6.51 10.48
CA PHE A 118 21.44 7.83 10.70
C PHE A 118 21.74 8.05 12.19
N PRO A 119 22.89 7.55 12.69
CA PRO A 119 23.27 7.71 14.09
C PRO A 119 23.32 9.18 14.55
N GLN A 120 23.57 10.10 13.62
CA GLN A 120 23.60 11.55 13.87
C GLN A 120 22.24 12.10 14.31
N LEU A 121 21.13 11.40 14.05
CA LEU A 121 19.77 11.80 14.42
C LEU A 121 19.35 11.33 15.82
N LYS A 122 20.24 10.72 16.61
CA LYS A 122 19.92 10.16 17.95
C LYS A 122 19.19 11.13 18.88
N ASN A 123 19.55 12.41 18.85
CA ASN A 123 19.00 13.43 19.74
C ASN A 123 17.87 14.25 19.09
N VAL A 124 17.54 13.96 17.83
CA VAL A 124 16.48 14.68 17.11
C VAL A 124 15.13 14.14 17.55
N LYS A 125 14.22 15.05 17.90
CA LYS A 125 12.88 14.72 18.35
C LYS A 125 12.01 14.24 17.17
N VAL A 126 11.23 13.18 17.40
CA VAL A 126 10.12 12.81 16.52
C VAL A 126 8.87 13.61 16.93
N GLU A 127 8.34 14.41 16.01
CA GLU A 127 7.14 15.23 16.24
C GLU A 127 5.87 14.59 15.70
N TYR A 128 6.01 13.77 14.66
CA TYR A 128 4.89 13.12 14.00
C TYR A 128 5.12 11.63 13.87
N THR A 129 4.06 10.88 14.12
CA THR A 129 3.98 9.45 13.83
C THR A 129 2.61 9.19 13.22
N TRP A 130 2.58 8.60 12.04
CA TRP A 130 1.35 8.20 11.40
C TRP A 130 1.54 6.89 10.65
N GLY A 131 0.44 6.32 10.20
CA GLY A 131 0.46 5.15 9.36
C GLY A 131 -0.91 4.84 8.82
N GLY A 132 -0.97 3.75 8.08
CA GLY A 132 -2.19 3.26 7.48
C GLY A 132 -1.97 1.89 6.87
N PHE A 133 -3.06 1.29 6.44
CA PHE A 133 -3.04 0.00 5.80
C PHE A 133 -3.06 0.17 4.28
N VAL A 134 -2.21 -0.57 3.61
CA VAL A 134 -2.17 -0.70 2.15
C VAL A 134 -2.46 -2.14 1.79
N ASP A 135 -2.95 -2.37 0.57
CA ASP A 135 -2.98 -3.70 0.02
C ASP A 135 -1.65 -4.13 -0.60
N ILE A 136 -1.36 -5.42 -0.50
CA ILE A 136 -0.33 -6.08 -1.29
C ILE A 136 -0.93 -7.24 -2.08
N THR A 137 -0.41 -7.47 -3.27
CA THR A 137 -0.64 -8.69 -4.06
C THR A 137 0.55 -9.64 -3.88
N LEU A 138 0.36 -10.94 -4.16
CA LEU A 138 1.44 -11.93 -4.12
C LEU A 138 2.59 -11.59 -5.10
N SER A 139 2.26 -11.08 -6.29
CA SER A 139 3.24 -10.71 -7.32
C SER A 139 3.84 -9.31 -7.13
N ARG A 140 3.30 -8.50 -6.19
CA ARG A 140 3.57 -7.06 -6.03
C ARG A 140 3.25 -6.19 -7.25
N ALA A 141 2.72 -6.79 -8.32
CA ALA A 141 2.20 -6.06 -9.47
C ALA A 141 0.84 -5.43 -9.13
N PRO A 142 0.50 -4.27 -9.74
CA PRO A 142 -0.81 -3.65 -9.58
C PRO A 142 -1.92 -4.59 -10.09
N ASP A 143 -3.04 -4.67 -9.37
CA ASP A 143 -4.19 -5.52 -9.70
C ASP A 143 -5.42 -4.64 -9.92
N PHE A 144 -5.65 -4.26 -11.18
CA PHE A 144 -6.83 -3.49 -11.55
C PHE A 144 -7.37 -3.93 -12.91
N GLY A 145 -8.68 -3.83 -13.07
CA GLY A 145 -9.36 -4.38 -14.24
C GLY A 145 -10.87 -4.38 -14.10
N ARG A 146 -11.52 -5.43 -14.57
CA ARG A 146 -12.99 -5.60 -14.55
C ARG A 146 -13.39 -6.89 -13.85
N VAL A 147 -14.49 -6.84 -13.10
CA VAL A 147 -15.16 -8.03 -12.54
C VAL A 147 -16.47 -8.36 -13.27
N ALA A 148 -16.99 -7.43 -14.06
CA ALA A 148 -18.11 -7.59 -14.99
C ALA A 148 -17.98 -6.56 -16.13
N ASN A 149 -18.81 -6.64 -17.17
CA ASN A 149 -18.75 -5.77 -18.34
C ASN A 149 -18.70 -4.27 -18.01
N ASN A 150 -19.45 -3.86 -16.99
CA ASN A 150 -19.57 -2.48 -16.55
C ASN A 150 -19.09 -2.23 -15.11
N VAL A 151 -18.39 -3.19 -14.50
CA VAL A 151 -17.87 -3.07 -13.13
C VAL A 151 -16.35 -3.21 -13.14
N TYR A 152 -15.69 -2.09 -12.87
CA TYR A 152 -14.25 -1.94 -12.78
C TYR A 152 -13.78 -2.02 -11.33
N TYR A 153 -12.52 -2.35 -11.13
CA TYR A 153 -11.89 -2.31 -9.81
C TYR A 153 -10.46 -1.80 -9.89
N LEU A 154 -10.04 -1.09 -8.85
CA LEU A 154 -8.70 -0.53 -8.68
C LEU A 154 -8.15 -0.99 -7.32
N GLN A 155 -7.21 -1.93 -7.31
CA GLN A 155 -6.57 -2.43 -6.09
C GLN A 155 -5.12 -2.88 -6.33
N GLY A 156 -4.53 -3.50 -5.32
CA GLY A 156 -3.28 -4.25 -5.39
C GLY A 156 -2.05 -3.39 -5.65
N PHE A 157 -2.08 -2.10 -5.30
CA PHE A 157 -0.99 -1.18 -5.64
C PHE A 157 0.31 -1.48 -4.91
N SER A 158 0.29 -2.33 -3.88
CA SER A 158 1.49 -2.94 -3.28
C SER A 158 2.57 -1.92 -2.89
N GLY A 159 2.15 -0.77 -2.34
CA GLY A 159 3.03 0.34 -1.94
C GLY A 159 3.32 1.39 -3.01
N HIS A 160 2.87 1.19 -4.26
CA HIS A 160 3.12 2.08 -5.40
C HIS A 160 1.91 2.96 -5.76
N GLY A 161 0.98 3.16 -4.81
CA GLY A 161 -0.30 3.82 -5.05
C GLY A 161 -0.16 5.25 -5.58
N VAL A 162 0.78 6.04 -5.05
CA VAL A 162 0.96 7.43 -5.48
C VAL A 162 1.33 7.54 -6.97
N ALA A 163 2.17 6.64 -7.46
CA ALA A 163 2.58 6.65 -8.87
C ALA A 163 1.51 6.05 -9.80
N LEU A 164 0.87 4.94 -9.38
CA LEU A 164 0.05 4.13 -10.27
C LEU A 164 -1.44 4.47 -10.25
N THR A 165 -1.97 5.05 -9.17
CA THR A 165 -3.43 5.33 -9.08
C THR A 165 -3.90 6.36 -10.08
N GLY A 166 -3.11 7.40 -10.35
CA GLY A 166 -3.43 8.40 -11.39
C GLY A 166 -3.50 7.77 -12.79
N LEU A 167 -2.55 6.89 -13.11
CA LEU A 167 -2.60 6.10 -14.35
C LEU A 167 -3.82 5.19 -14.37
N ALA A 168 -4.06 4.40 -13.31
CA ALA A 168 -5.16 3.45 -13.25
C ALA A 168 -6.53 4.14 -13.39
N GLY A 169 -6.73 5.30 -12.76
CA GLY A 169 -7.93 6.12 -12.91
C GLY A 169 -8.12 6.59 -14.35
N LYS A 170 -7.04 7.06 -15.01
CA LYS A 170 -7.08 7.43 -16.43
C LYS A 170 -7.47 6.24 -17.32
N LEU A 171 -6.87 5.07 -17.09
CA LEU A 171 -7.16 3.86 -17.90
C LEU A 171 -8.60 3.37 -17.73
N VAL A 172 -9.16 3.46 -16.52
CA VAL A 172 -10.58 3.12 -16.29
C VAL A 172 -11.50 4.15 -16.95
N ALA A 173 -11.15 5.44 -16.92
CA ALA A 173 -11.92 6.47 -17.60
C ALA A 173 -11.93 6.27 -19.13
N GLU A 174 -10.77 5.97 -19.73
CA GLU A 174 -10.64 5.61 -21.15
C GLU A 174 -11.50 4.39 -21.50
N ALA A 175 -11.44 3.36 -20.65
CA ALA A 175 -12.24 2.15 -20.81
C ALA A 175 -13.74 2.40 -20.75
N ILE A 176 -14.21 3.27 -19.84
CA ILE A 176 -15.62 3.68 -19.76
C ILE A 176 -16.03 4.48 -21.01
N ALA A 177 -15.12 5.28 -21.57
CA ALA A 177 -15.31 6.02 -22.81
C ALA A 177 -15.21 5.14 -24.08
N GLY A 178 -14.96 3.83 -23.94
CA GLY A 178 -14.94 2.86 -25.04
C GLY A 178 -13.54 2.46 -25.53
N GLN A 179 -12.48 2.90 -24.88
CA GLN A 179 -11.08 2.56 -25.24
C GLN A 179 -10.44 1.71 -24.14
N SER A 180 -10.52 0.38 -24.26
CA SER A 180 -10.09 -0.54 -23.20
C SER A 180 -8.66 -1.06 -23.32
N GLN A 181 -8.01 -0.91 -24.48
CA GLN A 181 -6.80 -1.67 -24.83
C GLN A 181 -5.68 -1.55 -23.79
N ARG A 182 -5.46 -0.34 -23.27
CA ARG A 182 -4.42 -0.08 -22.26
C ARG A 182 -4.79 -0.65 -20.89
N LEU A 183 -6.06 -0.61 -20.52
CA LEU A 183 -6.55 -1.29 -19.31
C LEU A 183 -6.39 -2.80 -19.44
N ASP A 184 -6.68 -3.35 -20.63
CA ASP A 184 -6.64 -4.79 -20.89
C ASP A 184 -5.21 -5.35 -20.77
N VAL A 185 -4.17 -4.54 -21.08
CA VAL A 185 -2.77 -4.91 -20.82
C VAL A 185 -2.52 -5.16 -19.34
N PHE A 186 -2.95 -4.26 -18.45
CA PHE A 186 -2.79 -4.45 -17.01
C PHE A 186 -3.68 -5.60 -16.49
N ALA A 187 -4.90 -5.71 -16.99
CA ALA A 187 -5.82 -6.78 -16.60
C ALA A 187 -5.34 -8.18 -17.04
N SER A 188 -4.39 -8.27 -17.99
CA SER A 188 -3.78 -9.52 -18.42
C SER A 188 -2.77 -10.10 -17.41
N ILE A 189 -2.34 -9.30 -16.43
CA ILE A 189 -1.42 -9.76 -15.39
C ILE A 189 -2.11 -10.83 -14.55
N LYS A 190 -1.48 -12.01 -14.47
CA LYS A 190 -2.01 -13.12 -13.67
C LYS A 190 -1.73 -12.86 -12.19
N HIS A 191 -2.79 -12.64 -11.42
CA HIS A 191 -2.73 -12.54 -9.97
C HIS A 191 -3.12 -13.86 -9.31
N HIS A 192 -2.31 -14.30 -8.36
CA HIS A 192 -2.60 -15.47 -7.53
C HIS A 192 -3.41 -15.06 -6.30
N ASP A 193 -4.30 -15.96 -5.88
CA ASP A 193 -5.04 -15.81 -4.63
C ASP A 193 -4.15 -16.16 -3.44
N PHE A 194 -4.28 -15.40 -2.36
CA PHE A 194 -3.81 -15.81 -1.05
C PHE A 194 -4.70 -16.95 -0.53
N GLN A 195 -4.18 -18.18 -0.63
CA GLN A 195 -4.85 -19.40 -0.19
C GLN A 195 -5.01 -19.46 1.33
N GLY A 196 -6.05 -20.18 1.80
CA GLY A 196 -6.30 -20.39 3.23
C GLY A 196 -7.14 -19.32 3.96
N GLY A 197 -7.75 -18.39 3.22
CA GLY A 197 -8.73 -17.44 3.76
C GLY A 197 -8.15 -16.44 4.78
N LYS A 198 -9.01 -15.69 5.50
CA LYS A 198 -8.56 -14.66 6.47
C LYS A 198 -7.66 -15.26 7.57
N TRP A 199 -7.87 -16.52 7.95
CA TRP A 199 -7.21 -17.17 9.08
C TRP A 199 -5.79 -17.66 8.80
N LEU A 200 -5.49 -18.15 7.58
CA LEU A 200 -4.14 -18.64 7.24
C LEU A 200 -3.28 -17.59 6.54
N ARG A 201 -3.87 -16.48 6.07
CA ARG A 201 -3.15 -15.38 5.43
C ARG A 201 -2.12 -14.73 6.34
N THR A 202 -2.55 -14.33 7.54
CA THR A 202 -1.67 -13.64 8.49
C THR A 202 -0.54 -14.55 8.97
N PRO A 203 -0.79 -15.81 9.39
CA PRO A 203 0.29 -16.74 9.76
C PRO A 203 1.26 -17.05 8.62
N ALA A 204 0.77 -17.36 7.41
CA ALA A 204 1.63 -17.66 6.26
C ALA A 204 2.58 -16.51 5.94
N LEU A 205 2.10 -15.28 6.11
CA LEU A 205 2.90 -14.12 5.85
C LEU A 205 3.86 -13.76 7.00
N VAL A 206 3.46 -13.97 8.25
CA VAL A 206 4.42 -13.88 9.38
C VAL A 206 5.58 -14.86 9.17
N LEU A 207 5.30 -16.08 8.70
CA LEU A 207 6.34 -17.07 8.37
C LEU A 207 7.19 -16.62 7.17
N GLY A 208 6.57 -16.13 6.09
CA GLY A 208 7.30 -15.59 4.95
C GLY A 208 8.21 -14.42 5.33
N MET A 209 7.74 -13.53 6.22
CA MET A 209 8.55 -12.44 6.74
C MET A 209 9.70 -12.93 7.61
N ALA A 210 9.45 -13.88 8.53
CA ALA A 210 10.50 -14.42 9.38
C ALA A 210 11.62 -15.02 8.52
N TRP A 211 11.26 -15.70 7.42
CA TRP A 211 12.20 -16.18 6.43
C TRP A 211 12.99 -15.06 5.74
N TYR A 212 12.31 -14.04 5.22
CA TYR A 212 13.01 -12.93 4.54
C TYR A 212 13.84 -12.08 5.49
N GLN A 213 13.38 -11.83 6.72
CA GLN A 213 14.16 -11.13 7.75
C GLN A 213 15.40 -11.93 8.13
N LEU A 214 15.27 -13.25 8.27
CA LEU A 214 16.42 -14.13 8.50
C LEU A 214 17.42 -14.06 7.34
N ARG A 215 16.92 -14.11 6.10
CA ARG A 215 17.77 -14.01 4.91
C ARG A 215 18.48 -12.66 4.83
N ASP A 216 17.78 -11.56 5.07
CA ASP A 216 18.35 -10.21 5.04
C ASP A 216 19.38 -10.04 6.16
N ALA A 217 19.16 -10.60 7.35
CA ALA A 217 20.13 -10.60 8.44
C ALA A 217 21.38 -11.45 8.17
N LEU A 218 21.24 -12.54 7.39
CA LEU A 218 22.34 -13.44 7.00
C LEU A 218 23.07 -13.02 5.72
N SER A 219 22.59 -11.99 5.02
CA SER A 219 23.18 -11.50 3.76
C SER A 219 24.26 -10.43 3.99
N TYR A 220 24.71 -10.25 5.23
CA TYR A 220 25.83 -9.38 5.63
C TYR A 220 27.07 -10.20 5.99
#